data_AF-A0A2E5CV38-F1
#
_entry.id   AF-A0A2E5CV38-F1
#
_cell.length_a   1.000
_cell.length_b   1.000
_cell.length_c   1.000
_cell.angle_alpha   90.00
_cell.angle_beta   90.00
_cell.angle_gamma   90.00
#
_symmetry.space_group_name_H-M   'P 1'
#
loop_
_entity.id
_entity.type
_entity.pdbx_description
1 polymer ?
#
loop_
_entity_poly.entity_id
_entity_poly.type
_entity_poly.pdbx_seq_one_letter_code
_entity_poly.pdbx_strand_id
1 'polypeptide(L)'
;MRLGYACINLTLSKQKDKVTTNRGMVKNTFLKRGLEYAGELSLLNVKDLYKILKWNVKHGITFFRVSSDIFPWSSNYNLYDLPQFKEIKDVLSVIGKYVKKHKIRLTSHPGPYNVLVSPKKSVVDNTITDLNMHAQLFNLLDLEKSPFNKINIHCNGVYGDKKKAMDRFCSNFRNLSLDIRSRLTIENDDKPSMYSVKDLMYIHEKIGIPIVFDYHHHHFCTGGLSEKEALQLSISTWPKNITPVVHYSESKSKNENDSAIKPQAHSDYINNLPDTYGYNVDVMIEAKAKELSLKSFMNF
;
A
#
# COMPACT_ATOMS: atom_id res chain seq x y z
N MET A 1 13.33 13.61 -0.79
CA MET A 1 13.02 12.19 -0.99
C MET A 1 13.01 11.46 0.35
N ARG A 2 11.87 10.90 0.75
CA ARG A 2 11.79 9.89 1.81
C ARG A 2 12.01 8.49 1.23
N LEU A 3 12.73 7.64 1.94
CA LEU A 3 12.75 6.20 1.70
C LEU A 3 11.85 5.50 2.72
N GLY A 4 11.04 4.56 2.26
CA GLY A 4 10.14 3.78 3.10
C GLY A 4 10.16 2.30 2.77
N TYR A 5 9.58 1.50 3.66
CA TYR A 5 9.44 0.06 3.49
C TYR A 5 8.05 -0.39 3.94
N ALA A 6 7.70 -1.65 3.63
CA ALA A 6 6.34 -2.15 3.75
C ALA A 6 6.10 -3.21 4.84
N CYS A 7 5.09 -2.94 5.66
CA CYS A 7 4.35 -3.84 6.55
C CYS A 7 5.11 -4.37 7.76
N ILE A 8 6.29 -4.96 7.59
CA ILE A 8 7.00 -5.70 8.63
C ILE A 8 8.37 -5.09 8.85
N ASN A 9 8.74 -4.87 10.10
CA ASN A 9 10.12 -4.59 10.49
C ASN A 9 10.80 -5.91 10.86
N LEU A 10 11.73 -6.40 10.03
CA LEU A 10 12.35 -7.71 10.24
C LEU A 10 13.22 -7.75 11.49
N THR A 11 13.93 -6.67 11.79
CA THR A 11 14.76 -6.51 12.99
C THR A 11 13.94 -6.73 14.24
N LEU A 12 12.81 -6.04 14.38
CA LEU A 12 11.92 -6.17 15.54
C LEU A 12 11.15 -7.50 15.54
N SER A 13 10.83 -8.05 14.36
CA SER A 13 10.10 -9.32 14.24
C SER A 13 10.91 -10.56 14.64
N LYS A 14 12.24 -10.45 14.65
CA LYS A 14 13.18 -11.52 15.04
C LYS A 14 13.59 -11.46 16.52
N GLN A 15 13.15 -10.45 17.27
CA GLN A 15 13.41 -10.36 18.71
C GLN A 15 12.58 -11.40 19.48
N LYS A 16 13.04 -11.75 20.70
CA LYS A 16 12.30 -12.62 21.61
C LYS A 16 10.89 -12.10 21.86
N ASP A 17 10.77 -10.80 22.14
CA ASP A 17 9.50 -10.09 22.21
C ASP A 17 9.08 -9.63 20.81
N LYS A 18 8.63 -10.58 19.99
CA LYS A 18 8.29 -10.38 18.58
C LYS A 18 7.30 -9.21 18.40
N VAL A 19 7.73 -8.20 17.64
CA VAL A 19 6.88 -7.10 17.17
C VAL A 19 6.39 -7.38 15.76
N THR A 20 5.08 -7.37 15.55
CA THR A 20 4.48 -7.51 14.21
C THR A 20 3.09 -6.90 14.11
N THR A 21 2.64 -6.58 12.91
CA THR A 21 1.32 -5.96 12.65
C THR A 21 0.43 -6.79 11.73
N ASN A 22 0.68 -8.10 11.69
CA ASN A 22 -0.03 -9.05 10.83
C ASN A 22 -0.44 -10.33 11.59
N ARG A 23 -0.64 -10.23 12.91
CA ARG A 23 -1.24 -11.36 13.65
C ARG A 23 -2.65 -11.56 13.11
N GLY A 24 -2.96 -12.81 12.78
CA GLY A 24 -4.25 -13.20 12.27
C GLY A 24 -4.66 -14.59 12.74
N MET A 25 -5.71 -15.09 12.11
CA MET A 25 -6.30 -16.39 12.44
C MET A 25 -6.87 -17.03 11.18
N VAL A 26 -7.11 -18.34 11.22
CA VAL A 26 -7.78 -19.05 10.13
C VAL A 26 -9.30 -18.99 10.30
N LYS A 27 -10.06 -19.29 9.24
CA LYS A 27 -11.52 -19.22 9.21
C LYS A 27 -12.17 -19.98 10.37
N ASN A 28 -11.71 -21.21 10.62
CA ASN A 28 -12.24 -22.06 11.69
C ASN A 28 -12.07 -21.40 13.07
N THR A 29 -10.94 -20.75 13.31
CA THR A 29 -10.70 -20.03 14.57
C THR A 29 -11.56 -18.80 14.68
N PHE A 30 -11.75 -18.04 13.60
CA PHE A 30 -12.66 -16.89 13.59
C PHE A 30 -14.10 -17.32 13.90
N LEU A 31 -14.59 -18.40 13.26
CA LEU A 31 -15.94 -18.92 13.52
C LEU A 31 -16.13 -19.41 14.96
N LYS A 32 -15.07 -19.90 15.62
CA LYS A 32 -15.12 -20.40 17.00
C LYS A 32 -14.92 -19.32 18.06
N ARG A 33 -14.00 -18.39 17.86
CA ARG A 33 -13.60 -17.37 18.85
C ARG A 33 -14.18 -15.98 18.57
N GLY A 34 -14.69 -15.74 17.36
CA GLY A 34 -15.42 -14.54 16.98
C GLY A 34 -14.63 -13.24 17.12
N LEU A 35 -15.39 -12.17 17.38
CA LEU A 35 -14.89 -10.79 17.46
C LEU A 35 -13.96 -10.56 18.66
N GLU A 36 -14.13 -11.31 19.74
CA GLU A 36 -13.26 -11.22 20.92
C GLU A 36 -11.79 -11.46 20.52
N TYR A 37 -11.52 -12.59 19.87
CA TYR A 37 -10.15 -12.89 19.44
C TYR A 37 -9.67 -11.99 18.29
N ALA A 38 -10.58 -11.58 17.40
CA ALA A 38 -10.25 -10.59 16.37
C ALA A 38 -9.74 -9.30 17.00
N GLY A 39 -10.42 -8.81 18.04
CA GLY A 39 -10.07 -7.59 18.75
C GLY A 39 -8.82 -7.72 19.61
N GLU A 40 -8.59 -8.86 20.28
CA GLU A 40 -7.32 -9.17 20.96
C GLU A 40 -6.13 -9.04 20.01
N LEU A 41 -6.19 -9.70 18.84
CA LEU A 41 -5.13 -9.68 17.84
C LEU A 41 -4.95 -8.28 17.23
N SER A 42 -6.07 -7.60 16.95
CA SER A 42 -6.08 -6.23 16.43
C SER A 42 -5.38 -5.25 17.37
N LEU A 43 -5.69 -5.33 18.67
CA LEU A 43 -5.07 -4.49 19.69
C LEU A 43 -3.56 -4.73 19.79
N LEU A 44 -3.12 -5.99 19.73
CA LEU A 44 -1.69 -6.33 19.70
C LEU A 44 -1.01 -5.77 18.44
N ASN A 45 -1.63 -5.91 17.27
CA ASN A 45 -1.11 -5.37 16.02
C ASN A 45 -0.98 -3.85 16.07
N VAL A 46 -1.99 -3.13 16.60
CA VAL A 46 -1.97 -1.67 16.75
C VAL A 46 -0.90 -1.21 17.75
N LYS A 47 -0.75 -1.90 18.89
CA LYS A 47 0.32 -1.62 19.86
C LYS A 47 1.70 -1.79 19.23
N ASP A 48 1.89 -2.81 18.40
CA ASP A 48 3.14 -3.07 17.71
C ASP A 48 3.42 -2.12 16.54
N LEU A 49 2.37 -1.63 15.85
CA LEU A 49 2.52 -0.54 14.88
C LEU A 49 3.20 0.66 15.54
N TYR A 50 2.81 1.01 16.76
CA TYR A 50 3.45 2.12 17.47
C TYR A 50 4.94 1.88 17.74
N LYS A 51 5.31 0.65 18.13
CA LYS A 51 6.72 0.26 18.34
C LYS A 51 7.52 0.37 17.04
N ILE A 52 6.97 -0.09 15.92
CA ILE A 52 7.59 0.04 14.59
C ILE A 52 7.80 1.51 14.25
N LEU A 53 6.78 2.37 14.40
CA LEU A 53 6.90 3.79 14.05
C LEU A 53 7.90 4.53 14.94
N LYS A 54 7.99 4.19 16.23
CA LYS A 54 9.04 4.70 17.11
C LYS A 54 10.43 4.29 16.65
N TRP A 55 10.59 3.02 16.28
CA TRP A 55 11.85 2.52 15.75
C TRP A 55 12.20 3.24 14.44
N ASN A 56 11.26 3.38 13.52
CA ASN A 56 11.45 4.07 12.25
C ASN A 56 11.98 5.49 12.45
N VAL A 57 11.32 6.28 13.31
CA VAL A 57 11.76 7.65 13.62
C VAL A 57 13.17 7.68 14.21
N LYS A 58 13.51 6.74 15.12
CA LYS A 58 14.87 6.64 15.69
C LYS A 58 15.94 6.38 14.62
N HIS A 59 15.58 5.71 13.53
CA HIS A 59 16.47 5.32 12.43
C HIS A 59 16.28 6.21 11.18
N GLY A 60 15.62 7.38 11.33
CA GLY A 60 15.44 8.35 10.25
C GLY A 60 14.41 7.97 9.18
N ILE A 61 13.65 6.89 9.36
CA ILE A 61 12.62 6.44 8.42
C ILE A 61 11.29 7.13 8.75
N THR A 62 10.80 7.96 7.83
CA THR A 62 9.54 8.70 7.98
C THR A 62 8.51 8.37 6.90
N PHE A 63 8.72 7.29 6.14
CA PHE A 63 7.75 6.76 5.18
C PHE A 63 7.52 5.27 5.45
N PHE A 64 6.27 4.87 5.67
CA PHE A 64 5.94 3.50 6.01
C PHE A 64 4.60 3.08 5.41
N ARG A 65 4.55 1.85 4.86
CA ARG A 65 3.30 1.23 4.43
C ARG A 65 2.78 0.31 5.52
N VAL A 66 1.60 0.60 6.05
CA VAL A 66 0.96 -0.22 7.09
C VAL A 66 0.47 -1.55 6.50
N SER A 67 0.47 -2.59 7.33
CA SER A 67 -0.06 -3.91 6.95
C SER A 67 -1.57 -3.86 6.75
N SER A 68 -2.06 -4.50 5.70
CA SER A 68 -3.50 -4.71 5.48
C SER A 68 -4.10 -5.71 6.50
N ASP A 69 -3.25 -6.55 7.09
CA ASP A 69 -3.65 -7.54 8.11
C ASP A 69 -3.70 -6.97 9.54
N ILE A 70 -3.65 -5.65 9.70
CA ILE A 70 -3.66 -5.02 11.04
C ILE A 70 -4.94 -5.37 11.81
N PHE A 71 -6.06 -5.48 11.10
CA PHE A 71 -7.35 -5.98 11.58
C PHE A 71 -7.67 -7.30 10.88
N PRO A 72 -7.40 -8.47 11.51
CA PRO A 72 -7.62 -9.75 10.85
C PRO A 72 -9.11 -9.99 10.61
N TRP A 73 -9.47 -10.54 9.44
CA TRP A 73 -10.85 -10.81 9.03
C TRP A 73 -11.75 -9.58 8.93
N SER A 74 -11.17 -8.37 8.87
CA SER A 74 -11.87 -7.08 8.87
C SER A 74 -13.01 -6.93 7.87
N SER A 75 -12.99 -7.64 6.74
CA SER A 75 -14.11 -7.63 5.77
C SER A 75 -15.38 -8.33 6.28
N ASN A 76 -15.36 -8.94 7.47
CA ASN A 76 -16.47 -9.74 8.03
C ASN A 76 -17.13 -9.09 9.25
N TYR A 77 -16.69 -7.91 9.67
CA TYR A 77 -17.24 -7.21 10.83
C TYR A 77 -16.98 -5.70 10.76
N ASN A 78 -17.68 -4.93 11.58
CA ASN A 78 -17.38 -3.51 11.77
C ASN A 78 -16.38 -3.35 12.92
N LEU A 79 -15.35 -2.50 12.78
CA LEU A 79 -14.37 -2.28 13.86
C LEU A 79 -15.03 -1.83 15.16
N TYR A 80 -16.15 -1.09 15.07
CA TYR A 80 -16.89 -0.61 16.24
C TYR A 80 -17.52 -1.75 17.07
N ASP A 81 -17.69 -2.94 16.48
CA ASP A 81 -18.25 -4.11 17.13
C ASP A 81 -17.20 -4.92 17.91
N LEU A 82 -15.91 -4.58 17.77
CA LEU A 82 -14.85 -5.25 18.51
C LEU A 82 -14.95 -4.92 20.02
N PRO A 83 -14.92 -5.91 20.92
CA PRO A 83 -14.90 -5.67 22.36
C PRO A 83 -13.74 -4.74 22.80
N GLN A 84 -12.59 -4.87 22.13
CA GLN A 84 -11.39 -4.06 22.37
C GLN A 84 -11.39 -2.71 21.64
N PHE A 85 -12.47 -2.32 20.96
CA PHE A 85 -12.50 -1.13 20.09
C PHE A 85 -12.09 0.15 20.82
N LYS A 86 -12.55 0.34 22.07
CA LYS A 86 -12.20 1.53 22.87
C LYS A 86 -10.68 1.65 23.04
N GLU A 87 -10.04 0.57 23.47
CA GLU A 87 -8.58 0.54 23.65
C GLU A 87 -7.83 0.71 22.31
N ILE A 88 -8.32 0.07 21.24
CA ILE A 88 -7.75 0.21 19.89
C ILE A 88 -7.79 1.68 19.47
N LYS A 89 -8.93 2.36 19.64
CA LYS A 89 -9.12 3.78 19.32
C LYS A 89 -8.18 4.66 20.13
N ASP A 90 -8.03 4.41 21.44
CA ASP A 90 -7.15 5.18 22.31
C ASP A 90 -5.68 5.06 21.88
N VAL A 91 -5.23 3.85 21.55
CA VAL A 91 -3.86 3.62 21.04
C VAL A 91 -3.67 4.28 19.68
N LEU A 92 -4.63 4.16 18.75
CA LEU A 92 -4.57 4.81 17.44
C LEU A 92 -4.52 6.33 17.55
N SER A 93 -5.25 6.93 18.50
CA SER A 93 -5.17 8.38 18.75
C SER A 93 -3.76 8.82 19.18
N VAL A 94 -3.11 8.03 20.04
CA VAL A 94 -1.71 8.27 20.43
C VAL A 94 -0.78 8.14 19.22
N ILE A 95 -0.96 7.11 18.39
CA ILE A 95 -0.18 6.93 17.16
C ILE A 95 -0.39 8.09 16.20
N GLY A 96 -1.62 8.56 15.99
CA GLY A 96 -1.95 9.69 15.13
C GLY A 96 -1.22 10.96 15.52
N LYS A 97 -1.21 11.30 16.82
CA LYS A 97 -0.43 12.42 17.37
C LYS A 97 1.07 12.25 17.10
N TYR A 98 1.59 11.03 17.26
CA TYR A 98 3.00 10.72 17.00
C TYR A 98 3.36 10.86 15.51
N VAL A 99 2.52 10.35 14.61
CA VAL A 99 2.65 10.46 13.15
C VAL A 99 2.73 11.92 12.72
N LYS A 100 1.82 12.77 13.22
CA LYS A 100 1.83 14.22 12.94
C LYS A 100 3.09 14.89 13.48
N LYS A 101 3.45 14.63 14.75
CA LYS A 101 4.64 15.20 15.40
C LYS A 101 5.92 14.92 14.61
N HIS A 102 6.07 13.70 14.11
CA HIS A 102 7.28 13.26 13.41
C HIS A 102 7.16 13.31 11.88
N LYS A 103 6.09 13.92 11.34
CA LYS A 103 5.83 14.09 9.90
C LYS A 103 5.96 12.77 9.12
N ILE A 104 5.48 11.68 9.72
CA ILE A 104 5.52 10.35 9.12
C ILE A 104 4.47 10.29 8.01
N ARG A 105 4.86 9.86 6.82
CA ARG A 105 3.95 9.52 5.73
C ARG A 105 3.51 8.06 5.90
N LEU A 106 2.21 7.86 6.15
CA LEU A 106 1.61 6.52 6.25
C LEU A 106 0.77 6.22 5.03
N THR A 107 0.93 5.03 4.47
CA THR A 107 0.17 4.57 3.30
C THR A 107 -0.25 3.12 3.47
N SER A 108 -1.18 2.65 2.64
CA SER A 108 -1.53 1.23 2.54
C SER A 108 -1.55 0.77 1.08
N HIS A 109 -1.47 -0.54 0.89
CA HIS A 109 -1.64 -1.19 -0.42
C HIS A 109 -2.45 -2.47 -0.19
N PRO A 110 -3.80 -2.39 -0.25
CA PRO A 110 -4.67 -3.54 -0.14
C PRO A 110 -4.32 -4.61 -1.18
N GLY A 111 -4.51 -5.88 -0.85
CA GLY A 111 -4.07 -7.00 -1.67
C GLY A 111 -4.75 -7.08 -3.06
N PRO A 112 -4.29 -7.98 -3.94
CA PRO A 112 -4.72 -8.09 -5.35
C PRO A 112 -6.19 -8.47 -5.54
N TYR A 113 -6.91 -8.80 -4.47
CA TYR A 113 -8.35 -9.08 -4.49
C TYR A 113 -9.21 -7.81 -4.57
N ASN A 114 -8.60 -6.63 -4.38
CA ASN A 114 -9.23 -5.33 -4.54
C ASN A 114 -9.27 -4.95 -6.03
N VAL A 115 -10.37 -5.25 -6.71
CA VAL A 115 -10.47 -5.20 -8.18
C VAL A 115 -11.68 -4.36 -8.60
N LEU A 116 -11.51 -3.04 -8.67
CA LEU A 116 -12.58 -2.11 -9.07
C LEU A 116 -12.97 -2.22 -10.55
N VAL A 117 -12.14 -2.81 -11.40
CA VAL A 117 -12.49 -3.08 -12.82
C VAL A 117 -13.38 -4.33 -13.00
N SER A 118 -13.66 -5.08 -11.92
CA SER A 118 -14.42 -6.34 -11.99
C SER A 118 -15.84 -6.14 -12.53
N PRO A 119 -16.31 -7.01 -13.45
CA PRO A 119 -17.72 -7.02 -13.88
C PRO A 119 -18.65 -7.66 -12.83
N LYS A 120 -18.10 -8.37 -11.83
CA LYS A 120 -18.89 -9.04 -10.78
C LYS A 120 -19.13 -8.07 -9.63
N LYS A 121 -20.39 -7.72 -9.39
CA LYS A 121 -20.80 -6.81 -8.31
C LYS A 121 -20.25 -7.24 -6.93
N SER A 122 -20.31 -8.52 -6.61
CA SER A 122 -19.80 -9.04 -5.32
C SER A 122 -18.30 -8.79 -5.10
N VAL A 123 -17.49 -8.83 -6.16
CA VAL A 123 -16.05 -8.52 -6.06
C VAL A 123 -15.84 -7.03 -5.80
N VAL A 124 -16.64 -6.17 -6.44
CA VAL A 124 -16.61 -4.72 -6.22
C VAL A 124 -17.06 -4.40 -4.80
N ASP A 125 -18.17 -4.98 -4.33
CA ASP A 125 -18.67 -4.77 -2.96
C ASP A 125 -17.64 -5.18 -1.90
N ASN A 126 -16.95 -6.32 -2.10
CA ASN A 126 -15.86 -6.76 -1.23
C ASN A 126 -14.67 -5.80 -1.27
N THR A 127 -14.31 -5.29 -2.45
CA THR A 127 -13.26 -4.28 -2.62
C THR A 127 -13.63 -3.02 -1.84
N ILE A 128 -14.87 -2.53 -1.96
CA ILE A 128 -15.34 -1.35 -1.22
C ILE A 128 -15.25 -1.58 0.30
N THR A 129 -15.63 -2.78 0.76
CA THR A 129 -15.56 -3.15 2.17
C THR A 129 -14.12 -3.10 2.70
N ASP A 130 -13.17 -3.68 1.96
CA ASP A 130 -11.76 -3.67 2.34
C ASP A 130 -11.14 -2.26 2.29
N LEU A 131 -11.44 -1.48 1.24
CA LEU A 131 -11.01 -0.08 1.14
C LEU A 131 -11.55 0.79 2.27
N ASN A 132 -12.79 0.57 2.70
CA ASN A 132 -13.38 1.27 3.86
C ASN A 132 -12.61 0.95 5.15
N MET A 133 -12.13 -0.28 5.32
CA MET A 133 -11.33 -0.65 6.49
C MET A 133 -10.02 0.15 6.56
N HIS A 134 -9.34 0.30 5.41
CA HIS A 134 -8.13 1.11 5.31
C HIS A 134 -8.40 2.60 5.56
N ALA A 135 -9.50 3.14 5.00
CA ALA A 135 -9.89 4.52 5.26
C ALA A 135 -10.25 4.77 6.73
N GLN A 136 -10.95 3.82 7.37
CA GLN A 136 -11.31 3.88 8.78
C GLN A 136 -10.09 3.88 9.69
N LEU A 137 -9.08 3.05 9.41
CA LEU A 137 -7.80 3.09 10.12
C LEU A 137 -7.18 4.49 10.05
N PHE A 138 -7.11 5.08 8.85
CA PHE A 138 -6.50 6.41 8.68
C PHE A 138 -7.32 7.52 9.33
N ASN A 139 -8.64 7.39 9.39
CA ASN A 139 -9.50 8.30 10.13
C ASN A 139 -9.28 8.18 11.65
N LEU A 140 -9.13 6.96 12.20
CA LEU A 140 -8.84 6.75 13.63
C LEU A 140 -7.45 7.25 14.04
N LEU A 141 -6.50 7.25 13.10
CA LEU A 141 -5.19 7.89 13.23
C LEU A 141 -5.25 9.42 13.00
N ASP A 142 -6.42 9.98 12.69
CA ASP A 142 -6.63 11.41 12.43
C ASP A 142 -5.72 11.94 11.30
N LEU A 143 -5.52 11.14 10.25
CA LEU A 143 -4.68 11.51 9.10
C LEU A 143 -5.46 12.36 8.09
N GLU A 144 -4.78 13.34 7.47
CA GLU A 144 -5.38 14.19 6.43
C GLU A 144 -5.93 13.35 5.27
N LYS A 145 -7.17 13.63 4.84
CA LYS A 145 -7.87 13.04 3.68
C LYS A 145 -7.27 13.54 2.36
N SER A 146 -6.09 13.03 2.02
CA SER A 146 -5.35 13.39 0.81
C SER A 146 -4.51 12.21 0.29
N PRO A 147 -4.04 12.25 -0.97
CA PRO A 147 -3.09 11.28 -1.51
C PRO A 147 -1.73 11.25 -0.79
N PHE A 148 -1.45 12.20 0.12
CA PHE A 148 -0.29 12.10 1.01
C PHE A 148 -0.35 10.79 1.82
N ASN A 149 -1.55 10.45 2.31
CA ASN A 149 -1.84 9.21 3.03
C ASN A 149 -2.59 8.22 2.12
N LYS A 150 -1.94 7.85 1.00
CA LYS A 150 -2.58 7.07 -0.06
C LYS A 150 -3.01 5.67 0.36
N ILE A 151 -4.11 5.22 -0.24
CA ILE A 151 -4.52 3.83 -0.31
C ILE A 151 -4.30 3.41 -1.76
N ASN A 152 -3.27 2.63 -2.02
CA ASN A 152 -2.86 2.30 -3.39
C ASN A 152 -3.47 0.97 -3.84
N ILE A 153 -3.95 0.86 -5.07
CA ILE A 153 -4.41 -0.41 -5.63
C ILE A 153 -3.96 -0.56 -7.09
N HIS A 154 -3.98 -1.79 -7.59
CA HIS A 154 -3.86 -2.06 -9.01
C HIS A 154 -5.22 -2.05 -9.70
N CYS A 155 -5.23 -1.86 -11.02
CA CYS A 155 -6.42 -2.13 -11.82
C CYS A 155 -6.64 -3.65 -11.97
N ASN A 156 -5.56 -4.44 -12.10
CA ASN A 156 -5.59 -5.89 -12.26
C ASN A 156 -6.28 -6.37 -13.57
N GLY A 157 -7.50 -6.91 -13.49
CA GLY A 157 -8.08 -7.70 -14.58
C GLY A 157 -8.59 -6.90 -15.78
N VAL A 158 -8.21 -7.27 -17.01
CA VAL A 158 -8.73 -6.61 -18.23
C VAL A 158 -10.09 -7.12 -18.70
N TYR A 159 -10.50 -8.33 -18.27
CA TYR A 159 -11.80 -8.93 -18.60
C TYR A 159 -12.18 -8.88 -20.09
N GLY A 160 -11.21 -9.15 -20.97
CA GLY A 160 -11.37 -9.20 -22.43
C GLY A 160 -11.37 -7.86 -23.15
N ASP A 161 -11.62 -6.75 -22.46
CA ASP A 161 -11.66 -5.40 -23.04
C ASP A 161 -11.11 -4.38 -22.05
N LYS A 162 -9.86 -3.97 -22.27
CA LYS A 162 -9.13 -3.07 -21.38
C LYS A 162 -9.86 -1.73 -21.21
N LYS A 163 -10.42 -1.16 -22.28
CA LYS A 163 -11.11 0.14 -22.22
C LYS A 163 -12.40 0.04 -21.41
N LYS A 164 -13.23 -0.97 -21.68
CA LYS A 164 -14.45 -1.21 -20.87
C LYS A 164 -14.12 -1.49 -19.40
N ALA A 165 -13.01 -2.16 -19.12
CA ALA A 165 -12.56 -2.38 -17.75
C ALA A 165 -12.17 -1.07 -17.04
N MET A 166 -11.46 -0.16 -17.71
CA MET A 166 -11.16 1.17 -17.17
C MET A 166 -12.42 2.04 -16.99
N ASP A 167 -13.39 1.95 -17.91
CA ASP A 167 -14.67 2.64 -17.75
C ASP A 167 -15.44 2.13 -16.51
N ARG A 168 -15.40 0.81 -16.24
CA ARG A 168 -15.93 0.23 -14.99
C ARG A 168 -15.18 0.73 -13.76
N PHE A 169 -13.85 0.83 -13.80
CA PHE A 169 -13.08 1.44 -12.72
C PHE A 169 -13.61 2.83 -12.40
N CYS A 170 -13.74 3.68 -13.42
CA CYS A 170 -14.22 5.05 -13.25
C CYS A 170 -15.64 5.11 -12.68
N SER A 171 -16.53 4.21 -13.12
CA SER A 171 -17.89 4.09 -12.59
C SER A 171 -17.88 3.70 -11.12
N ASN A 172 -17.17 2.62 -10.78
CA ASN A 172 -17.10 2.10 -9.41
C ASN A 172 -16.38 3.06 -8.47
N PHE A 173 -15.36 3.79 -8.94
CA PHE A 173 -14.68 4.84 -8.17
C PHE A 173 -15.65 5.92 -7.69
N ARG A 174 -16.61 6.34 -8.51
CA ARG A 174 -17.60 7.37 -8.14
C ARG A 174 -18.51 6.92 -6.99
N ASN A 175 -18.73 5.60 -6.86
CA ASN A 175 -19.52 5.00 -5.79
C ASN A 175 -18.75 4.85 -4.46
N LEU A 176 -17.43 5.11 -4.46
CA LEU A 176 -16.64 5.09 -3.24
C LEU A 176 -16.96 6.29 -2.36
N SER A 177 -16.83 6.11 -1.04
CA SER A 177 -16.95 7.18 -0.07
C SER A 177 -15.89 8.27 -0.32
N LEU A 178 -16.17 9.50 0.10
CA LEU A 178 -15.20 10.60 0.01
C LEU A 178 -13.88 10.27 0.72
N ASP A 179 -13.94 9.52 1.82
CA ASP A 179 -12.78 9.11 2.59
C ASP A 179 -11.85 8.19 1.81
N ILE A 180 -12.39 7.32 0.95
CA ILE A 180 -11.60 6.50 0.04
C ILE A 180 -11.12 7.34 -1.15
N ARG A 181 -12.04 8.04 -1.83
CA ARG A 181 -11.71 8.78 -3.08
C ARG A 181 -10.62 9.83 -2.87
N SER A 182 -10.60 10.49 -1.71
CA SER A 182 -9.58 11.49 -1.36
C SER A 182 -8.18 10.90 -1.15
N ARG A 183 -8.05 9.58 -1.02
CA ARG A 183 -6.80 8.88 -0.70
C ARG A 183 -6.37 7.89 -1.77
N LEU A 184 -7.31 7.41 -2.58
CA LEU A 184 -7.04 6.30 -3.50
C LEU A 184 -6.02 6.71 -4.56
N THR A 185 -5.08 5.82 -4.86
CA THR A 185 -4.17 5.92 -6.00
C THR A 185 -4.18 4.63 -6.78
N ILE A 186 -3.77 4.69 -8.04
CA ILE A 186 -3.61 3.52 -8.92
C ILE A 186 -2.16 3.34 -9.33
N GLU A 187 -1.74 2.11 -9.54
CA GLU A 187 -0.36 1.74 -9.88
C GLU A 187 -0.31 0.89 -11.15
N ASN A 188 0.73 1.08 -11.99
CA ASN A 188 0.94 0.28 -13.19
C ASN A 188 1.24 -1.19 -12.84
N ASP A 189 0.76 -2.11 -13.68
CA ASP A 189 0.79 -3.56 -13.43
C ASP A 189 2.02 -4.25 -14.03
N ASP A 190 2.30 -5.47 -13.56
CA ASP A 190 3.49 -6.27 -13.86
C ASP A 190 3.32 -7.29 -15.01
N LYS A 191 2.25 -7.15 -15.82
CA LYS A 191 1.98 -8.03 -16.97
C LYS A 191 1.75 -7.23 -18.25
N PRO A 192 2.28 -7.71 -19.40
CA PRO A 192 2.10 -7.04 -20.69
C PRO A 192 0.64 -6.81 -21.09
N SER A 193 -0.26 -7.73 -20.70
CA SER A 193 -1.68 -7.64 -21.02
C SER A 193 -2.48 -6.73 -20.08
N MET A 194 -1.89 -6.26 -18.97
CA MET A 194 -2.53 -5.41 -17.96
C MET A 194 -2.29 -3.93 -18.26
N TYR A 195 -2.12 -3.07 -17.25
CA TYR A 195 -2.20 -1.63 -17.39
C TYR A 195 -0.83 -0.96 -17.22
N SER A 196 -0.38 -0.29 -18.29
CA SER A 196 0.77 0.60 -18.27
C SER A 196 0.39 1.99 -17.72
N VAL A 197 1.37 2.84 -17.41
CA VAL A 197 1.10 4.25 -17.06
C VAL A 197 0.26 4.94 -18.14
N LYS A 198 0.53 4.66 -19.42
CA LYS A 198 -0.26 5.21 -20.54
C LYS A 198 -1.72 4.82 -20.47
N ASP A 199 -2.02 3.57 -20.09
CA ASP A 199 -3.40 3.13 -19.89
C ASP A 199 -4.02 3.85 -18.68
N LEU A 200 -3.30 3.96 -17.57
CA LEU A 200 -3.79 4.59 -16.35
C LEU A 200 -4.09 6.09 -16.51
N MET A 201 -3.43 6.78 -17.44
CA MET A 201 -3.76 8.17 -17.79
C MET A 201 -5.21 8.32 -18.25
N TYR A 202 -5.78 7.34 -18.97
CA TYR A 202 -7.20 7.35 -19.35
C TYR A 202 -8.13 7.40 -18.13
N ILE A 203 -7.76 6.70 -17.05
CA ILE A 203 -8.51 6.74 -15.79
C ILE A 203 -8.29 8.10 -15.11
N HIS A 204 -7.03 8.54 -15.01
CA HIS A 204 -6.70 9.85 -14.41
C HIS A 204 -7.48 11.00 -15.05
N GLU A 205 -7.51 11.08 -16.38
CA GLU A 205 -8.22 12.14 -17.12
C GLU A 205 -9.73 12.18 -16.81
N LYS A 206 -10.33 11.04 -16.44
CA LYS A 206 -11.77 10.94 -16.16
C LYS A 206 -12.17 11.22 -14.72
N ILE A 207 -11.29 10.93 -13.77
CA ILE A 207 -11.63 10.95 -12.33
C ILE A 207 -10.58 11.64 -11.44
N GLY A 208 -9.48 12.13 -12.02
CA GLY A 208 -8.43 12.88 -11.32
C GLY A 208 -7.60 12.04 -10.33
N ILE A 209 -7.63 10.71 -10.43
CA ILE A 209 -6.93 9.83 -9.49
C ILE A 209 -5.41 9.87 -9.70
N PRO A 210 -4.57 10.04 -8.67
CA PRO A 210 -3.12 10.01 -8.86
C PRO A 210 -2.59 8.63 -9.21
N ILE A 211 -1.52 8.60 -10.01
CA ILE A 211 -0.83 7.41 -10.46
C ILE A 211 0.48 7.25 -9.66
N VAL A 212 0.62 6.13 -8.95
CA VAL A 212 1.89 5.67 -8.40
C VAL A 212 2.65 4.96 -9.50
N PHE A 213 3.87 5.42 -9.77
CA PHE A 213 4.75 4.75 -10.70
C PHE A 213 5.52 3.64 -9.99
N ASP A 214 5.42 2.40 -10.48
CA ASP A 214 6.30 1.30 -10.09
C ASP A 214 7.31 1.02 -11.21
N TYR A 215 8.59 1.19 -10.85
CA TYR A 215 9.71 1.01 -11.77
C TYR A 215 9.84 -0.44 -12.24
N HIS A 216 9.68 -1.42 -11.36
CA HIS A 216 9.85 -2.83 -11.69
C HIS A 216 8.71 -3.31 -12.59
N HIS A 217 7.48 -2.93 -12.28
CA HIS A 217 6.31 -3.25 -13.10
C HIS A 217 6.40 -2.64 -14.51
N HIS A 218 6.95 -1.43 -14.63
CA HIS A 218 7.11 -0.75 -15.93
C HIS A 218 7.88 -1.59 -16.95
N HIS A 219 8.87 -2.37 -16.50
CA HIS A 219 9.64 -3.27 -17.37
C HIS A 219 8.78 -4.34 -18.05
N PHE A 220 7.61 -4.68 -17.50
CA PHE A 220 6.69 -5.68 -18.02
C PHE A 220 5.51 -5.09 -18.78
N CYS A 221 5.12 -3.85 -18.47
CA CYS A 221 3.99 -3.17 -19.11
C CYS A 221 4.33 -1.69 -19.39
N THR A 222 5.19 -1.44 -20.38
CA THR A 222 5.70 -0.09 -20.66
C THR A 222 4.66 0.82 -21.32
N GLY A 223 3.70 0.25 -22.07
CA GLY A 223 2.79 1.01 -22.93
C GLY A 223 3.49 1.78 -24.06
N GLY A 224 4.75 1.41 -24.37
CA GLY A 224 5.61 2.11 -25.33
C GLY A 224 6.29 3.37 -24.81
N LEU A 225 6.21 3.65 -23.50
CA LEU A 225 6.89 4.77 -22.86
C LEU A 225 8.26 4.35 -22.33
N SER A 226 9.25 5.24 -22.43
CA SER A 226 10.47 5.13 -21.63
C SER A 226 10.16 5.27 -20.14
N GLU A 227 11.06 4.79 -19.28
CA GLU A 227 10.92 4.91 -17.83
C GLU A 227 10.78 6.38 -17.39
N LYS A 228 11.60 7.29 -17.95
CA LYS A 228 11.53 8.73 -17.69
C LYS A 228 10.19 9.35 -18.08
N GLU A 229 9.65 9.00 -19.25
CA GLU A 229 8.35 9.50 -19.71
C GLU A 229 7.21 8.99 -18.82
N ALA A 230 7.24 7.70 -18.45
CA ALA A 230 6.24 7.09 -17.58
C ALA A 230 6.28 7.69 -16.15
N LEU A 231 7.48 7.92 -15.61
CA LEU A 231 7.65 8.63 -14.35
C LEU A 231 7.10 10.06 -14.43
N GLN A 232 7.48 10.82 -15.45
CA GLN A 232 7.05 12.20 -15.63
C GLN A 232 5.52 12.32 -15.74
N LEU A 233 4.88 11.44 -16.53
CA LEU A 233 3.42 11.39 -16.64
C LEU A 233 2.78 11.06 -15.30
N SER A 234 3.28 10.04 -14.60
CA SER A 234 2.75 9.65 -13.29
C SER A 234 2.84 10.80 -12.30
N ILE A 235 3.99 11.49 -12.20
CA ILE A 235 4.18 12.67 -11.34
C ILE A 235 3.19 13.79 -11.68
N SER A 236 2.89 14.01 -12.96
CA SER A 236 1.98 15.08 -13.38
C SER A 236 0.55 14.93 -12.83
N THR A 237 0.17 13.70 -12.44
CA THR A 237 -1.17 13.38 -11.89
C THR A 237 -1.35 13.73 -10.42
N TRP A 238 -0.27 14.05 -9.70
CA TRP A 238 -0.32 14.33 -8.26
C TRP A 238 -0.64 15.80 -7.97
N PRO A 239 -1.37 16.11 -6.87
CA PRO A 239 -1.54 17.48 -6.40
C PRO A 239 -0.19 18.18 -6.20
N LYS A 240 -0.06 19.43 -6.66
CA LYS A 240 1.22 20.17 -6.69
C LYS A 240 1.90 20.31 -5.32
N ASN A 241 1.13 20.32 -4.24
CA ASN A 241 1.62 20.44 -2.86
C ASN A 241 1.92 19.08 -2.20
N ILE A 242 1.75 17.97 -2.90
CA ILE A 242 2.01 16.61 -2.38
C ILE A 242 3.13 15.99 -3.19
N THR A 243 4.23 15.63 -2.53
CA THR A 243 5.32 14.87 -3.16
C THR A 243 4.76 13.53 -3.68
N PRO A 244 4.93 13.19 -4.97
CA PRO A 244 4.50 11.90 -5.51
C PRO A 244 5.16 10.72 -4.80
N VAL A 245 4.45 9.59 -4.76
CA VAL A 245 5.05 8.31 -4.36
C VAL A 245 5.35 7.49 -5.59
N VAL A 246 6.54 6.89 -5.59
CA VAL A 246 6.92 5.82 -6.50
C VAL A 246 7.22 4.55 -5.72
N HIS A 247 7.06 3.40 -6.36
CA HIS A 247 7.44 2.10 -5.83
C HIS A 247 8.68 1.60 -6.56
N TYR A 248 9.59 0.98 -5.81
CA TYR A 248 10.82 0.45 -6.36
C TYR A 248 11.11 -0.93 -5.79
N SER A 249 11.40 -1.87 -6.69
CA SER A 249 11.93 -3.19 -6.39
C SER A 249 12.91 -3.60 -7.48
N GLU A 250 13.69 -4.65 -7.21
CA GLU A 250 14.54 -5.27 -8.21
C GLU A 250 14.11 -6.72 -8.44
N SER A 251 14.41 -7.26 -9.62
CA SER A 251 14.10 -8.65 -9.96
C SER A 251 14.97 -9.61 -9.16
N LYS A 252 14.34 -10.57 -8.47
CA LYS A 252 15.03 -11.69 -7.81
C LYS A 252 15.79 -12.56 -8.81
N SER A 253 15.16 -12.86 -9.96
CA SER A 253 15.77 -13.66 -11.03
C SER A 253 17.08 -13.04 -11.53
N LYS A 254 17.12 -11.71 -11.74
CA LYS A 254 18.35 -11.01 -12.14
C LYS A 254 19.39 -10.97 -11.02
N ASN A 255 18.96 -10.72 -9.78
CA ASN A 255 19.85 -10.68 -8.61
C ASN A 255 20.54 -12.02 -8.35
N GLU A 256 19.82 -13.14 -8.49
CA GLU A 256 20.33 -14.49 -8.24
C GLU A 256 20.87 -15.17 -9.51
N ASN A 257 20.80 -14.49 -10.66
CA ASN A 257 21.12 -15.04 -11.98
C ASN A 257 20.44 -16.40 -12.25
N ASP A 258 19.17 -16.52 -11.83
CA ASP A 258 18.37 -17.74 -11.94
C ASP A 258 17.10 -17.47 -12.76
N SER A 259 17.06 -18.02 -13.97
CA SER A 259 15.95 -17.88 -14.91
C SER A 259 14.73 -18.75 -14.57
N ALA A 260 14.84 -19.68 -13.61
CA ALA A 260 13.69 -20.45 -13.11
C ALA A 260 12.79 -19.60 -12.19
N ILE A 261 13.35 -18.53 -11.60
CA ILE A 261 12.59 -17.58 -10.78
C ILE A 261 11.77 -16.67 -11.70
N LYS A 262 10.49 -16.47 -11.38
CA LYS A 262 9.63 -15.54 -12.12
C LYS A 262 10.26 -14.15 -12.16
N PRO A 263 10.34 -13.48 -13.32
CA PRO A 263 11.05 -12.21 -13.42
C PRO A 263 10.39 -11.09 -12.60
N GLN A 264 9.07 -11.19 -12.36
CA GLN A 264 8.31 -10.28 -11.48
C GLN A 264 8.64 -10.44 -9.99
N ALA A 265 9.23 -11.56 -9.56
CA ALA A 265 9.51 -11.78 -8.14
C ALA A 265 10.49 -10.72 -7.62
N HIS A 266 10.11 -10.04 -6.53
CA HIS A 266 10.98 -9.04 -5.89
C HIS A 266 12.15 -9.73 -5.19
N SER A 267 13.32 -9.12 -5.32
CA SER A 267 14.55 -9.50 -4.62
C SER A 267 14.45 -9.31 -3.10
N ASP A 268 15.38 -9.92 -2.38
CA ASP A 268 15.49 -9.72 -0.94
C ASP A 268 16.02 -8.33 -0.60
N TYR A 269 17.01 -7.85 -1.34
CA TYR A 269 17.60 -6.52 -1.20
C TYR A 269 17.56 -5.76 -2.52
N ILE A 270 17.62 -4.44 -2.43
CA ILE A 270 17.91 -3.57 -3.57
C ILE A 270 19.39 -3.19 -3.52
N ASN A 271 20.03 -3.09 -4.68
CA ASN A 271 21.43 -2.69 -4.80
C ASN A 271 21.56 -1.21 -5.16
N ASN A 272 20.53 -0.63 -5.77
CA ASN A 272 20.52 0.77 -6.19
C ASN A 272 19.26 1.50 -5.72
N LEU A 273 19.30 2.83 -5.74
CA LEU A 273 18.09 3.65 -5.74
C LEU A 273 17.61 3.87 -7.18
N PRO A 274 16.31 4.06 -7.42
CA PRO A 274 15.81 4.38 -8.76
C PRO A 274 16.41 5.68 -9.29
N ASP A 275 16.58 5.77 -10.62
CA ASP A 275 16.83 7.07 -11.25
C ASP A 275 15.56 7.91 -11.17
N THR A 276 15.67 9.04 -10.47
CA THR A 276 14.56 9.99 -10.30
C THR A 276 14.49 11.00 -11.44
N TYR A 277 15.49 11.02 -12.33
CA TYR A 277 15.60 11.98 -13.43
C TYR A 277 15.49 13.44 -12.98
N GLY A 278 15.93 13.74 -11.75
CA GLY A 278 15.86 15.07 -11.12
C GLY A 278 14.51 15.42 -10.49
N TYR A 279 13.53 14.51 -10.50
CA TYR A 279 12.23 14.74 -9.88
C TYR A 279 12.23 14.48 -8.36
N ASN A 280 11.50 15.31 -7.61
CA ASN A 280 11.31 15.10 -6.17
C ASN A 280 10.17 14.11 -5.89
N VAL A 281 10.52 12.89 -5.47
CA VAL A 281 9.59 11.81 -5.14
C VAL A 281 9.89 11.21 -3.77
N ASP A 282 8.91 10.54 -3.17
CA ASP A 282 9.09 9.62 -2.04
C ASP A 282 9.07 8.18 -2.56
N VAL A 283 10.02 7.34 -2.15
CA VAL A 283 10.23 6.00 -2.71
C VAL A 283 9.85 4.94 -1.67
N MET A 284 8.86 4.11 -2.01
CA MET A 284 8.51 2.91 -1.25
C MET A 284 9.32 1.73 -1.78
N ILE A 285 10.21 1.19 -0.96
CA ILE A 285 11.01 0.02 -1.31
C ILE A 285 10.20 -1.25 -1.05
N GLU A 286 10.04 -2.05 -2.10
CA GLU A 286 9.25 -3.28 -2.12
C GLU A 286 10.11 -4.55 -2.11
N ALA A 287 11.14 -4.59 -1.28
CA ALA A 287 12.03 -5.74 -1.14
C ALA A 287 11.59 -6.71 -0.03
N LYS A 288 12.03 -7.98 -0.07
CA LYS A 288 11.66 -8.97 0.97
C LYS A 288 12.36 -8.71 2.30
N ALA A 289 13.56 -8.12 2.30
CA ALA A 289 14.31 -7.80 3.52
C ALA A 289 13.87 -6.49 4.20
N LYS A 290 12.83 -5.82 3.68
CA LYS A 290 12.13 -4.72 4.37
C LYS A 290 13.05 -3.55 4.72
N GLU A 291 13.08 -3.15 6.00
CA GLU A 291 13.93 -2.05 6.45
C GLU A 291 15.42 -2.36 6.31
N LEU A 292 15.81 -3.64 6.28
CA LEU A 292 17.20 -4.04 6.08
C LEU A 292 17.71 -3.66 4.69
N SER A 293 16.82 -3.60 3.69
CA SER A 293 17.14 -3.14 2.34
C SER A 293 17.47 -1.64 2.27
N LEU A 294 17.16 -0.87 3.33
CA LEU A 294 17.46 0.56 3.39
C LEU A 294 18.85 0.85 3.97
N LYS A 295 19.50 -0.11 4.63
CA LYS A 295 20.76 0.10 5.35
C LYS A 295 21.90 0.60 4.46
N SER A 296 21.92 0.20 3.20
CA SER A 296 22.94 0.66 2.24
C SER A 296 22.76 2.12 1.80
N PHE A 297 21.61 2.72 2.09
CA PHE A 297 21.22 4.07 1.62
C PHE A 297 20.89 5.03 2.76
N MET A 298 20.85 4.53 4.00
CA MET A 298 20.48 5.28 5.19
C MET A 298 21.41 4.87 6.33
N ASN A 299 21.87 5.84 7.11
CA ASN A 299 22.78 5.58 8.23
C ASN A 299 21.99 5.13 9.47
N PHE A 300 21.82 3.82 9.68
CA PHE A 300 21.25 3.27 10.92
C PHE A 300 21.53 1.77 11.18
#